data_AF-A0A2V9B7C4-F1
#
_entry.id   AF-A0A2V9B7C4-F1
#
_cell.length_a   1.000
_cell.length_b   1.000
_cell.length_c   1.000
_cell.angle_alpha   90.00
_cell.angle_beta   90.00
_cell.angle_gamma   90.00
#
_symmetry.space_group_name_H-M   'P 1'
#
loop_
_entity.id
_entity.type
_entity.pdbx_description
1 polymer ?
#
loop_
_entity_poly.entity_id
_entity_poly.type
_entity_poly.pdbx_seq_one_letter_code
_entity_poly.pdbx_strand_id
1 'polypeptide(L)'
;MKGPSEATPTPLALGFRMPAEWEPHEATWLAWPHELADWPGKFEPIPWVYAEIVRHLSQVERVYLIVEDRSSESRVRKILKKSCANLDAVDFFRIPTDRGWMRDSGPI
;
A
#
# COMPACT_ATOMS: atom_id res chain seq x y z
N MET A 1 1.16 -28.02 35.11
CA MET A 1 2.42 -27.79 34.36
C MET A 1 2.06 -27.70 32.89
N LYS A 2 2.26 -26.54 32.24
CA LYS A 2 2.18 -26.47 30.77
C LYS A 2 3.48 -27.07 30.24
N GLY A 3 3.38 -28.11 29.40
CA GLY A 3 4.53 -28.70 28.73
C GLY A 3 5.24 -27.67 27.84
N PRO A 4 6.48 -27.95 27.40
CA PRO A 4 7.19 -27.03 26.51
C PRO A 4 6.33 -26.80 25.27
N SER A 5 6.00 -25.53 25.00
CA SER A 5 5.37 -25.13 23.74
C SER A 5 6.34 -25.51 22.62
N GLU A 6 5.90 -26.34 21.68
CA GLU A 6 6.64 -26.51 20.42
C GLU A 6 6.79 -25.12 19.80
N ALA A 7 8.04 -24.71 19.57
CA ALA A 7 8.33 -23.42 19.00
C ALA A 7 7.94 -23.45 17.52
N THR A 8 7.13 -22.48 17.07
CA THR A 8 6.81 -22.31 15.66
C THR A 8 8.13 -22.18 14.87
N PRO A 9 8.32 -22.94 13.77
CA PRO A 9 9.54 -22.87 12.99
C PRO A 9 9.73 -21.46 12.41
N THR A 10 10.98 -20.99 12.39
CA THR A 10 11.32 -19.67 11.82
C THR A 10 11.18 -19.69 10.29
N PRO A 11 10.99 -18.52 9.63
CA PRO A 11 10.97 -18.45 8.17
C PRO A 11 12.20 -19.11 7.52
N LEU A 12 13.39 -18.89 8.10
CA LEU A 12 14.63 -19.52 7.63
C LEU A 12 14.59 -21.05 7.74
N ALA A 13 14.08 -21.60 8.84
CA ALA A 13 13.95 -23.05 9.01
C ALA A 13 12.96 -23.68 8.01
N LEU A 14 12.01 -22.89 7.51
CA LEU A 14 11.07 -23.26 6.46
C LEU A 14 11.60 -22.99 5.04
N GLY A 15 12.81 -22.44 4.89
CA GLY A 15 13.42 -22.14 3.59
C GLY A 15 13.02 -20.81 2.96
N PHE A 16 12.34 -19.93 3.70
CA PHE A 16 12.00 -18.57 3.25
C PHE A 16 13.13 -17.57 3.54
N ARG A 17 13.19 -16.52 2.70
CA ARG A 17 14.00 -15.33 2.92
C ARG A 17 13.21 -14.10 2.50
N MET A 18 13.53 -12.95 3.10
CA MET A 18 13.10 -11.65 2.58
C MET A 18 13.96 -11.34 1.34
N PRO A 19 13.36 -11.18 0.14
CA PRO A 19 14.11 -10.74 -1.02
C PRO A 19 14.56 -9.29 -0.85
N ALA A 20 15.63 -8.92 -1.57
CA ALA A 20 16.04 -7.53 -1.63
C ALA A 20 15.07 -6.71 -2.49
N GLU A 21 14.95 -5.41 -2.21
CA GLU A 21 13.99 -4.51 -2.88
C GLU A 21 14.25 -4.29 -4.38
N TRP A 22 15.42 -4.69 -4.89
CA TRP A 22 15.73 -4.62 -6.33
C TRP A 22 15.48 -5.95 -7.06
N GLU A 23 15.06 -6.99 -6.35
CA GLU A 23 14.61 -8.23 -7.00
C GLU A 23 13.23 -8.02 -7.65
N PRO A 24 12.84 -8.83 -8.66
CA PRO A 24 11.57 -8.64 -9.35
C PRO A 24 10.37 -8.65 -8.41
N HIS A 25 9.47 -7.68 -8.59
CA HIS A 25 8.23 -7.54 -7.84
C HIS A 25 7.02 -8.01 -8.63
N GLU A 26 6.02 -8.54 -7.92
CA GLU A 26 4.66 -8.70 -8.47
C GLU A 26 3.92 -7.36 -8.47
N ALA A 27 4.00 -6.63 -7.35
CA ALA A 27 3.27 -5.40 -7.12
C ALA A 27 3.89 -4.55 -6.00
N THR A 28 3.55 -3.26 -5.98
CA THR A 28 3.76 -2.37 -4.84
C THR A 28 2.45 -2.09 -4.12
N TRP A 29 2.46 -2.24 -2.79
CA TRP A 29 1.34 -1.91 -1.92
C TRP A 29 1.42 -0.45 -1.45
N LEU A 30 0.30 0.26 -1.50
CA LEU A 30 0.14 1.60 -0.94
C LEU A 30 -1.19 1.72 -0.21
N ALA A 31 -1.22 2.53 0.85
CA ALA A 31 -2.46 2.96 1.50
C ALA A 31 -2.72 4.43 1.16
N TRP A 32 -3.91 4.73 0.64
CA TRP A 32 -4.25 6.08 0.23
C TRP A 32 -4.33 7.02 1.46
N PRO A 33 -3.73 8.23 1.39
CA PRO A 33 -3.72 9.17 2.50
C PRO A 33 -5.12 9.68 2.79
N HIS A 34 -5.51 9.68 4.06
CA HIS A 34 -6.81 10.17 4.55
C HIS A 34 -6.69 10.84 5.93
N GLU A 35 -5.71 10.45 6.75
CA GLU A 35 -5.48 11.04 8.06
C GLU A 35 -4.92 12.47 7.95
N LEU A 36 -5.71 13.48 8.33
CA LEU A 36 -5.35 14.89 8.24
C LEU A 36 -4.25 15.28 9.24
N ALA A 37 -4.21 14.61 10.40
CA ALA A 37 -3.25 14.89 11.47
C ALA A 37 -1.80 14.55 11.06
N ASP A 38 -1.61 13.72 10.04
CA ASP A 38 -0.29 13.46 9.46
C ASP A 38 0.26 14.67 8.69
N TRP A 39 -0.62 15.57 8.22
CA TRP A 39 -0.24 16.79 7.49
C TRP A 39 -1.03 18.02 7.96
N PRO A 40 -0.82 18.51 9.19
CA PRO A 40 -1.61 19.60 9.78
C PRO A 40 -1.59 20.87 8.92
N GLY A 41 -2.76 21.28 8.44
CA GLY A 41 -2.93 22.46 7.59
C GLY A 41 -2.35 22.34 6.17
N LYS A 42 -1.88 21.16 5.76
CA LYS A 42 -1.20 20.93 4.47
C LYS A 42 -1.64 19.65 3.76
N PHE A 43 -2.83 19.13 4.06
CA PHE A 43 -3.31 17.88 3.47
C PHE A 43 -3.71 18.00 1.99
N GLU A 44 -4.28 19.14 1.57
CA GLU A 44 -4.72 19.41 0.18
C GLU A 44 -3.77 18.89 -0.94
N PRO A 45 -2.44 19.14 -0.88
CA PRO A 45 -1.51 18.62 -1.90
C PRO A 45 -1.23 17.11 -1.81
N ILE A 46 -1.47 16.46 -0.67
CA ILE A 46 -1.01 15.09 -0.39
C ILE A 46 -1.65 14.04 -1.32
N PRO A 47 -2.98 14.06 -1.59
CA PRO A 47 -3.58 13.17 -2.57
C PRO A 47 -2.93 13.26 -3.97
N TRP A 48 -2.44 14.44 -4.37
CA TRP A 48 -1.78 14.63 -5.66
C TRP A 48 -0.36 14.08 -5.67
N VAL A 49 0.37 14.19 -4.57
CA VAL A 49 1.69 13.54 -4.40
C VAL A 49 1.54 12.03 -4.50
N TYR A 50 0.56 11.44 -3.82
CA TYR A 50 0.28 10.00 -3.94
C TYR A 50 -0.17 9.61 -5.34
N ALA A 51 -0.94 10.46 -6.02
CA ALA A 51 -1.31 10.21 -7.40
C ALA A 51 -0.09 10.17 -8.35
N GLU A 52 0.92 11.01 -8.13
CA GLU A 52 2.17 10.95 -8.88
C GLU A 52 2.97 9.67 -8.61
N ILE A 53 3.01 9.20 -7.36
CA ILE A 53 3.63 7.91 -7.01
C ILE A 53 2.93 6.77 -7.78
N VAL A 54 1.60 6.69 -7.68
CA VAL A 54 0.81 5.67 -8.38
C VAL A 54 0.97 5.79 -9.90
N ARG A 55 1.01 7.01 -10.45
CA ARG A 55 1.25 7.25 -11.87
C ARG A 55 2.56 6.64 -12.34
N HIS A 56 3.63 6.80 -11.57
CA HIS A 56 4.94 6.23 -11.91
C HIS A 56 4.99 4.72 -11.74
N LEU A 57 4.50 4.20 -10.62
CA LEU A 57 4.50 2.75 -10.35
C LEU A 57 3.67 1.97 -11.37
N SER A 58 2.48 2.47 -11.70
CA SER A 58 1.55 1.83 -12.66
C SER A 58 2.09 1.71 -14.09
N GLN A 59 3.25 2.30 -14.41
CA GLN A 59 3.95 2.09 -15.69
C GLN A 59 4.88 0.88 -15.68
N VAL A 60 5.32 0.44 -14.49
CA VAL A 60 6.40 -0.56 -14.35
C VAL A 60 5.97 -1.81 -13.60
N GLU A 61 4.94 -1.72 -12.76
CA GLU A 61 4.41 -2.87 -12.00
C GLU A 61 2.94 -2.64 -11.60
N ARG A 62 2.34 -3.68 -11.00
CA ARG A 62 0.99 -3.60 -10.45
C ARG A 62 0.99 -2.76 -9.17
N VAL A 63 -0.03 -1.92 -9.00
CA VAL A 63 -0.25 -1.19 -7.74
C VAL A 63 -1.45 -1.78 -7.02
N TYR A 64 -1.23 -2.24 -5.79
CA TYR A 64 -2.28 -2.64 -4.87
C TYR A 64 -2.57 -1.47 -3.93
N LEU A 65 -3.70 -0.80 -4.15
CA LEU A 65 -4.04 0.44 -3.48
C LEU A 65 -5.17 0.25 -2.46
N ILE A 66 -4.84 0.40 -1.19
CA ILE A 66 -5.80 0.37 -0.09
C ILE A 66 -6.52 1.71 0.01
N VAL A 67 -7.83 1.67 0.14
CA VAL A 67 -8.72 2.83 0.36
C VAL A 67 -9.73 2.48 1.45
N GLU A 68 -10.24 3.48 2.16
CA GLU A 68 -11.14 3.26 3.31
C GLU A 68 -12.46 2.58 2.91
N ASP A 69 -13.08 3.04 1.82
CA ASP A 69 -14.40 2.60 1.39
C ASP A 69 -14.67 2.89 -0.10
N ARG A 70 -15.90 2.60 -0.54
CA ARG A 70 -16.35 2.80 -1.94
C ARG A 70 -16.41 4.27 -2.36
N SER A 71 -16.73 5.17 -1.44
CA SER A 71 -16.78 6.61 -1.68
C SER A 71 -15.36 7.16 -1.88
N SER A 72 -14.44 6.74 -1.02
CA SER A 72 -13.01 7.01 -1.13
C SER A 72 -12.46 6.50 -2.45
N GLU A 73 -12.69 5.23 -2.81
CA GLU A 73 -12.27 4.65 -4.09
C GLU A 73 -12.75 5.50 -5.29
N SER A 74 -14.02 5.93 -5.28
CA SER A 74 -14.59 6.74 -6.34
C SER A 74 -13.92 8.11 -6.48
N ARG A 75 -13.48 8.73 -5.38
CA ARG A 75 -12.70 9.97 -5.38
C ARG A 75 -11.28 9.73 -5.88
N VAL A 76 -10.62 8.69 -5.35
CA VAL A 76 -9.25 8.32 -5.73
C VAL A 76 -9.14 8.03 -7.22
N ARG A 77 -10.05 7.25 -7.80
CA ARG A 77 -10.09 6.98 -9.24
C ARG A 77 -10.15 8.26 -10.09
N LYS A 78 -10.91 9.28 -9.63
CA LYS A 78 -10.98 10.57 -10.34
C LYS A 78 -9.64 11.32 -10.28
N ILE A 79 -8.98 11.32 -9.13
CA ILE A 79 -7.67 11.96 -8.94
C ILE A 79 -6.62 11.25 -9.81
N LEU A 80 -6.53 9.92 -9.73
CA LEU A 80 -5.60 9.11 -10.54
C LEU A 80 -5.82 9.29 -12.04
N LYS A 81 -7.08 9.34 -12.49
CA LYS A 81 -7.41 9.64 -13.90
C LYS A 81 -6.94 11.02 -14.32
N LYS A 82 -7.10 12.04 -13.47
CA LYS A 82 -6.59 13.41 -13.75
C LYS A 82 -5.07 13.46 -13.79
N SER A 83 -4.41 12.67 -12.96
CA SER A 83 -2.95 12.50 -12.98
C SER A 83 -2.46 11.57 -14.10
N CYS A 84 -3.32 11.05 -14.98
CA CYS A 84 -2.90 10.14 -16.06
C CYS A 84 -2.22 8.85 -15.57
N ALA A 85 -2.58 8.34 -14.39
CA ALA A 85 -2.13 7.02 -13.95
C ALA A 85 -2.78 5.90 -14.78
N ASN A 86 -2.06 4.80 -14.99
CA ASN A 86 -2.58 3.64 -15.71
C ASN A 86 -3.49 2.81 -14.78
N LEU A 87 -4.80 3.09 -14.81
CA LEU A 87 -5.76 2.42 -13.94
C LEU A 87 -5.93 0.93 -14.21
N ASP A 88 -5.52 0.42 -15.38
CA ASP A 88 -5.57 -1.02 -15.67
C ASP A 88 -4.49 -1.80 -14.88
N ALA A 89 -3.48 -1.08 -14.37
CA ALA A 89 -2.43 -1.57 -13.48
C ALA A 89 -2.66 -1.20 -12.01
N VAL A 90 -3.89 -0.82 -11.62
CA VAL A 90 -4.23 -0.49 -10.22
C VAL A 90 -5.42 -1.33 -9.75
N ASP A 91 -5.19 -2.16 -8.72
CA ASP A 91 -6.26 -2.88 -8.02
C ASP A 91 -6.56 -2.21 -6.68
N PHE A 92 -7.84 -2.01 -6.41
CA PHE A 92 -8.31 -1.31 -5.21
C PHE A 92 -8.79 -2.29 -4.15
N PHE A 93 -8.29 -2.11 -2.93
CA PHE A 93 -8.69 -2.89 -1.76
C PHE A 93 -9.37 -1.97 -0.76
N ARG A 94 -10.63 -2.27 -0.41
CA ARG A 94 -11.39 -1.48 0.56
C ARG A 94 -11.13 -2.02 1.96
N ILE A 95 -10.12 -1.50 2.62
CA ILE A 95 -9.67 -1.93 3.96
C ILE A 95 -9.51 -0.67 4.81
N PRO A 96 -10.22 -0.56 5.95
CA PRO A 96 -10.01 0.54 6.88
C PRO A 96 -8.57 0.56 7.39
N THR A 97 -7.99 1.74 7.46
CA THR A 97 -6.65 1.98 8.00
C THR A 97 -6.71 3.20 8.88
N ASP A 98 -5.88 3.27 9.92
CA ASP A 98 -5.77 4.51 10.72
C ASP A 98 -4.79 5.51 10.09
N ARG A 99 -3.79 5.01 9.34
CA ARG A 99 -2.73 5.82 8.72
C ARG A 99 -2.20 5.18 7.42
N GLY A 100 -1.54 5.99 6.58
CA GLY A 100 -1.03 5.58 5.26
C GLY A 100 0.37 4.95 5.22
N TRP A 101 0.99 4.63 6.37
CA TRP A 101 2.40 4.22 6.48
C TRP A 101 2.64 2.73 6.15
N MET A 102 2.34 2.33 4.91
CA MET A 102 2.36 0.93 4.47
C MET A 102 3.73 0.25 4.59
N ARG A 103 4.84 1.01 4.56
CA ARG A 103 6.18 0.47 4.79
C ARG A 103 6.33 -0.13 6.20
N ASP A 104 5.66 0.44 7.18
CA ASP A 104 5.83 0.08 8.59
C ASP A 104 4.78 -0.94 9.06
N SER A 105 3.58 -0.89 8.48
CA SER A 105 2.44 -1.74 8.86
C SER A 105 2.12 -2.85 7.86
N GLY A 106 2.77 -2.85 6.69
CA GLY A 106 2.57 -3.85 5.64
C GLY A 106 3.20 -5.20 5.96
N PRO A 107 2.82 -6.26 5.21
CA PRO A 107 3.40 -7.59 5.39
C PRO A 107 4.88 -7.61 4.96
N ILE A 108 5.68 -8.38 5.71
CA ILE A 108 7.07 -8.75 5.38
C ILE A 108 7.16 -10.28 5.30
#